data_AF-A0A415BSA6-F1
#
_entry.id   AF-A0A415BSA6-F1
#
_cell.length_a   1.000
_cell.length_b   1.000
_cell.length_c   1.000
_cell.angle_alpha   90.00
_cell.angle_beta   90.00
_cell.angle_gamma   90.00
#
_symmetry.space_group_name_H-M   'P 1'
#
loop_
_entity.id
_entity.type
_entity.pdbx_description
1 polymer ?
#
loop_
_entity_poly.entity_id
_entity_poly.type
_entity_poly.pdbx_seq_one_letter_code
_entity_poly.pdbx_strand_id
1 'polypeptide(L)'
;MIMDKRTATFIQQITNRFNQFNIVHQVMENDYNTSNSVLDEPFTCDYQISIWLQNNKLGHQDLYMYLNKKDDLSLVAVKTTHTTPKLLEICQRLGMLYGVPFKTITKDKIGRDSYYFIF
;
A
#
# COMPACT_ATOMS: atom_id res chain seq x y z
N MET A 1 -19.39 -3.51 -8.42
CA MET A 1 -18.68 -2.68 -7.43
C MET A 1 -17.98 -1.59 -8.22
N ILE A 2 -18.34 -0.32 -7.99
CA ILE A 2 -17.61 0.79 -8.62
C ILE A 2 -16.30 0.91 -7.84
N MET A 3 -15.18 1.05 -8.54
CA MET A 3 -13.87 1.21 -7.92
C MET A 3 -13.46 2.67 -8.05
N ASP A 4 -13.07 3.26 -6.93
CA ASP A 4 -12.53 4.61 -6.89
C ASP A 4 -11.37 4.77 -7.89
N LYS A 5 -11.33 5.93 -8.56
CA LYS A 5 -10.36 6.20 -9.62
C LYS A 5 -8.91 6.15 -9.11
N ARG A 6 -8.67 6.59 -7.88
CA ARG A 6 -7.33 6.57 -7.26
C ARG A 6 -6.90 5.13 -7.01
N THR A 7 -7.78 4.33 -6.45
CA THR A 7 -7.55 2.89 -6.23
C THR A 7 -7.26 2.17 -7.54
N ALA A 8 -8.08 2.38 -8.57
CA ALA A 8 -7.89 1.80 -9.90
C ALA A 8 -6.54 2.21 -10.51
N THR A 9 -6.16 3.49 -10.39
CA THR A 9 -4.87 4.00 -10.87
C THR A 9 -3.71 3.33 -10.13
N PHE A 10 -3.80 3.21 -8.80
CA PHE A 10 -2.76 2.59 -7.99
C PHE A 10 -2.53 1.14 -8.39
N ILE A 11 -3.62 0.35 -8.48
CA ILE A 11 -3.59 -1.05 -8.89
C ILE A 11 -2.98 -1.19 -10.28
N GLN A 12 -3.43 -0.38 -11.24
CA GLN A 12 -2.89 -0.43 -12.61
C GLN A 12 -1.38 -0.16 -12.63
N GLN A 13 -0.92 0.86 -11.91
CA GLN A 13 0.50 1.24 -11.90
C GLN A 13 1.37 0.16 -11.25
N ILE A 14 0.94 -0.41 -10.12
CA ILE A 14 1.72 -1.45 -9.45
C ILE A 14 1.72 -2.77 -10.25
N THR A 15 0.60 -3.17 -10.83
CA THR A 15 0.52 -4.35 -11.71
C THR A 15 1.42 -4.17 -12.93
N ASN A 16 1.49 -2.98 -13.53
CA ASN A 16 2.42 -2.69 -14.62
C ASN A 16 3.89 -2.91 -14.20
N ARG A 17 4.26 -2.54 -12.98
CA ARG A 17 5.62 -2.80 -12.45
C ARG A 17 5.86 -4.27 -12.19
N PHE A 18 4.86 -5.00 -11.68
CA PHE A 18 4.98 -6.44 -11.52
C PHE A 18 5.25 -7.13 -12.85
N ASN A 19 4.48 -6.78 -13.89
CA ASN A 19 4.67 -7.31 -15.24
C ASN A 19 6.03 -6.91 -15.83
N GLN A 20 6.42 -5.64 -15.70
CA GLN A 20 7.71 -5.15 -16.22
C GLN A 20 8.91 -5.91 -15.65
N PHE A 21 8.85 -6.26 -14.37
CA PHE A 21 9.96 -6.90 -13.67
C PHE A 21 9.77 -8.41 -13.44
N ASN A 22 8.73 -9.01 -14.02
CA ASN A 22 8.35 -10.42 -13.83
C ASN A 22 8.29 -10.81 -12.34
N ILE A 23 7.64 -9.97 -11.53
CA ILE A 23 7.54 -10.18 -10.08
C ILE A 23 6.43 -11.19 -9.80
N VAL A 24 6.83 -12.35 -9.28
CA VAL A 24 5.90 -13.35 -8.75
C VAL A 24 5.27 -12.80 -7.46
N HIS A 25 3.96 -12.90 -7.37
CA HIS A 25 3.20 -12.35 -6.25
C HIS A 25 1.97 -13.18 -5.93
N GLN A 26 1.52 -13.08 -4.68
CA GLN A 26 0.26 -13.64 -4.20
C GLN A 26 -0.60 -12.51 -3.62
N VAL A 27 -1.91 -12.56 -3.88
CA VAL A 27 -2.88 -11.57 -3.42
C VAL A 27 -3.85 -12.25 -2.46
N MET A 28 -4.10 -11.61 -1.31
CA MET A 28 -5.12 -12.03 -0.36
C MET A 28 -5.97 -10.82 0.04
N GLU A 29 -7.28 -11.00 0.04
CA GLU A 29 -8.23 -9.94 0.37
C GLU A 29 -8.97 -10.30 1.66
N ASN A 30 -9.13 -9.33 2.56
CA ASN A 30 -9.80 -9.55 3.84
C ASN A 30 -10.65 -8.34 4.22
N ASP A 31 -11.82 -8.59 4.80
CA ASP A 31 -12.51 -7.56 5.57
C ASP A 31 -11.62 -7.17 6.74
N TYR A 32 -11.43 -5.86 6.93
CA TYR A 32 -10.51 -5.33 7.91
C TYR A 32 -11.30 -4.68 9.04
N ASN A 33 -11.12 -5.18 10.27
CA ASN A 33 -11.87 -4.66 11.41
C ASN A 33 -10.91 -4.00 12.40
N THR A 34 -10.85 -2.66 12.36
CA THR A 34 -10.06 -1.84 13.28
C THR A 34 -10.48 -1.98 14.74
N SER A 35 -11.68 -2.53 15.03
CA SER A 35 -12.16 -2.73 16.41
C SER A 35 -11.42 -3.82 17.19
N ASN A 36 -10.59 -4.64 16.53
CA ASN A 36 -9.78 -5.70 17.16
C ASN A 36 -8.27 -5.49 17.03
N SER A 37 -7.81 -4.38 16.45
CA SER A 37 -6.39 -4.22 16.12
C SER A 37 -5.60 -3.67 17.31
N VAL A 38 -4.75 -4.51 17.89
CA VAL A 38 -3.60 -4.13 18.73
C VAL A 38 -2.64 -3.15 17.99
N LEU A 39 -2.88 -2.93 16.69
CA LEU A 39 -2.15 -2.04 15.80
C LEU A 39 -2.72 -0.62 15.90
N ASP A 40 -1.95 0.29 16.48
CA ASP A 40 -2.22 1.73 16.54
C ASP A 40 -1.96 2.37 15.17
N GLU A 41 -2.83 2.06 14.20
CA GLU A 41 -2.80 2.62 12.85
C GLU A 41 -3.34 4.07 12.84
N PRO A 42 -2.66 5.02 12.17
CA PRO A 42 -3.06 6.44 12.18
C PRO A 42 -4.25 6.76 11.25
N PHE A 43 -5.01 5.75 10.83
CA PHE A 43 -6.13 5.84 9.89
C PHE A 43 -7.19 4.78 10.20
N THR A 44 -8.38 4.92 9.60
CA THR A 44 -9.46 3.95 9.71
C THR A 44 -9.80 3.40 8.33
N CYS A 45 -10.03 2.10 8.23
CA CYS A 45 -10.47 1.42 7.01
C CYS A 45 -11.28 0.18 7.36
N ASP A 46 -12.01 -0.37 6.40
CA ASP A 46 -12.84 -1.58 6.58
C ASP A 46 -12.45 -2.75 5.65
N TYR A 47 -11.39 -2.58 4.86
CA TYR A 47 -10.93 -3.59 3.92
C TYR A 47 -9.42 -3.54 3.69
N GLN A 48 -8.81 -4.70 3.47
CA GLN A 48 -7.39 -4.82 3.18
C GLN A 48 -7.11 -5.78 2.03
N ILE A 49 -6.19 -5.39 1.15
CA ILE A 49 -5.57 -6.25 0.14
C ILE A 49 -4.10 -6.42 0.51
N SER A 50 -3.69 -7.65 0.83
CA SER A 50 -2.30 -8.03 1.06
C SER A 50 -1.69 -8.56 -0.23
N ILE A 51 -0.51 -8.06 -0.61
CA ILE A 51 0.23 -8.49 -1.78
C ILE A 51 1.64 -8.89 -1.33
N TRP A 52 1.89 -10.20 -1.31
CA TRP A 52 3.20 -10.75 -1.00
C TRP A 52 4.03 -10.88 -2.28
N LEU A 53 5.22 -10.30 -2.28
CA LEU A 53 6.08 -10.28 -3.47
C LEU A 53 7.32 -11.15 -3.25
N GLN A 54 7.71 -11.89 -4.29
CA GLN A 54 8.89 -12.72 -4.28
C GLN A 54 10.01 -12.11 -5.14
N ASN A 55 11.24 -12.12 -4.62
CA ASN A 55 12.46 -11.72 -5.34
C ASN A 55 12.33 -10.38 -6.10
N ASN A 56 11.63 -9.41 -5.50
CA ASN A 56 11.28 -8.17 -6.19
C ASN A 56 12.41 -7.12 -6.10
N LYS A 57 12.38 -6.13 -7.01
CA LYS A 57 13.36 -5.02 -7.07
C LYS A 57 12.70 -3.65 -6.92
N LEU A 58 11.57 -3.59 -6.22
CA LEU A 58 10.75 -2.38 -6.08
C LEU A 58 11.19 -1.46 -4.94
N GLY A 59 12.21 -1.87 -4.17
CA GLY A 59 12.68 -1.11 -3.02
C GLY A 59 11.82 -1.27 -1.77
N HIS A 60 10.94 -2.29 -1.74
CA HIS A 60 10.21 -2.80 -0.58
C HIS A 60 9.91 -4.30 -0.78
N GLN A 61 9.55 -5.04 0.27
CA GLN A 61 9.29 -6.48 0.19
C GLN A 61 7.83 -6.79 -0.14
N ASP A 62 6.88 -6.37 0.69
CA ASP A 62 5.45 -6.63 0.50
C ASP A 62 4.67 -5.32 0.47
N LEU A 63 3.40 -5.41 0.07
CA LEU A 63 2.49 -4.28 -0.01
C LEU A 63 1.12 -4.62 0.59
N TYR A 64 0.59 -3.72 1.42
CA TYR A 64 -0.75 -3.86 2.00
C TYR A 64 -1.55 -2.62 1.67
N MET A 65 -2.65 -2.78 0.95
CA MET A 65 -3.57 -1.70 0.62
C MET A 65 -4.72 -1.69 1.62
N TYR A 66 -5.00 -0.54 2.20
CA TYR A 66 -6.09 -0.31 3.14
C TYR A 66 -7.15 0.55 2.45
N LEU A 67 -8.36 0.01 2.36
CA LEU A 67 -9.45 0.53 1.53
C LEU A 67 -10.73 0.71 2.37
N ASN A 68 -11.61 1.62 1.95
CA ASN A 68 -13.00 1.65 2.40
C ASN A 68 -13.90 0.97 1.35
N LYS A 69 -14.29 -0.28 1.60
CA LYS A 69 -15.23 -1.07 0.80
C LYS A 69 -16.62 -0.46 0.75
N LYS A 70 -17.07 0.19 1.81
CA LYS A 70 -18.34 0.94 1.83
C LYS A 70 -18.32 2.19 0.95
N ASP A 71 -17.14 2.72 0.67
CA ASP A 71 -16.93 3.93 -0.13
C ASP A 71 -16.24 3.59 -1.46
N ASP A 72 -16.84 2.68 -2.24
CA ASP A 72 -16.35 2.29 -3.58
C ASP A 72 -14.87 1.83 -3.62
N LEU A 73 -14.42 1.12 -2.59
CA LEU A 73 -13.01 0.72 -2.41
C LEU A 73 -12.04 1.91 -2.42
N SER A 74 -12.40 3.05 -1.83
CA SER A 74 -11.51 4.22 -1.81
C SER A 74 -10.20 3.92 -1.05
N LEU A 75 -9.08 4.33 -1.66
CA LEU A 75 -7.73 4.10 -1.13
C LEU A 75 -7.44 5.03 0.06
N VAL A 76 -7.28 4.43 1.25
CA VAL A 76 -6.99 5.14 2.51
C VAL A 76 -5.48 5.19 2.75
N ALA A 77 -4.82 4.04 2.73
CA ALA A 77 -3.40 3.93 2.98
C ALA A 77 -2.77 2.75 2.24
N VAL A 78 -1.46 2.81 2.06
CA VAL A 78 -0.65 1.68 1.59
C VAL A 78 0.53 1.50 2.53
N LYS A 79 0.73 0.29 3.04
CA LYS A 79 1.93 -0.09 3.78
C LYS A 79 2.91 -0.80 2.87
N THR A 80 4.17 -0.43 2.96
CA THR A 80 5.30 -1.19 2.39
C THR A 80 6.14 -1.78 3.53
N THR A 81 6.59 -3.03 3.40
CA THR A 81 7.51 -3.67 4.35
C THR A 81 8.94 -3.65 3.85
N HIS A 82 9.93 -3.64 4.75
CA HIS A 82 11.36 -3.61 4.39
C HIS A 82 11.68 -2.54 3.33
N THR A 83 11.13 -1.35 3.55
CA THR A 83 11.20 -0.21 2.63
C THR A 83 12.61 0.36 2.65
N THR A 84 13.24 0.42 1.48
CA THR A 84 14.58 0.98 1.35
C THR A 84 14.57 2.49 1.55
N PRO A 85 15.64 3.07 2.13
CA PRO A 85 15.78 4.53 2.24
C PRO A 85 15.68 5.24 0.89
N LYS A 86 16.15 4.60 -0.19
CA LYS A 86 16.11 5.18 -1.53
C LYS A 86 14.69 5.33 -2.07
N LEU A 87 13.83 4.33 -1.83
CA LEU A 87 12.42 4.42 -2.21
C LEU A 87 11.72 5.57 -1.45
N LEU A 88 11.96 5.69 -0.14
CA LEU A 88 11.42 6.78 0.67
C LEU A 88 11.86 8.15 0.14
N GLU A 89 13.15 8.33 -0.14
CA GLU A 89 13.69 9.58 -0.69
C GLU A 89 12.99 9.96 -2.02
N ILE A 90 12.82 9.00 -2.93
CA ILE A 90 12.16 9.22 -4.21
C ILE A 90 10.68 9.59 -4.00
N CYS A 91 9.96 8.82 -3.20
CA CYS A 91 8.55 9.08 -2.92
C CYS A 91 8.32 10.42 -2.24
N GLN A 92 9.16 10.81 -1.28
CA GLN A 92 9.08 12.12 -0.62
C GLN A 92 9.30 13.28 -1.60
N ARG A 93 10.26 13.14 -2.53
CA ARG A 93 10.51 14.17 -3.55
C ARG A 93 9.38 14.29 -4.56
N LEU A 94 8.78 13.16 -4.95
CA LEU A 94 7.68 13.14 -5.92
C LEU A 94 6.33 13.46 -5.28
N GLY A 95 6.18 13.29 -3.97
CA GLY A 95 4.89 13.34 -3.29
C GLY A 95 3.93 12.22 -3.71
N MET A 96 4.46 11.14 -4.30
CA MET A 96 3.66 10.08 -4.94
C MET A 96 4.23 8.69 -4.65
N LEU A 97 3.33 7.70 -4.57
CA LEU A 97 3.64 6.28 -4.56
C LEU A 97 2.89 5.62 -5.72
N TYR A 98 3.61 4.90 -6.59
CA TYR A 98 3.07 4.26 -7.80
C TYR A 98 2.14 5.18 -8.62
N GLY A 99 2.56 6.43 -8.84
CA GLY A 99 1.82 7.41 -9.64
C GLY A 99 0.61 8.04 -8.94
N VAL A 100 0.40 7.75 -7.66
CA VAL A 100 -0.69 8.31 -6.87
C VAL A 100 -0.16 9.25 -5.78
N PRO A 101 -0.61 10.51 -5.71
CA PRO A 101 -0.22 11.44 -4.66
C PRO A 101 -0.67 10.99 -3.28
N PHE A 102 0.22 11.06 -2.29
CA PHE A 102 -0.09 10.80 -0.88
C PHE A 102 0.00 12.10 -0.07
N LYS A 103 -0.70 12.17 1.05
CA LYS A 103 -0.67 13.30 2.00
C LYS A 103 0.53 13.23 2.94
N THR A 104 0.84 12.04 3.46
CA THR A 104 1.95 11.86 4.41
C THR A 104 2.53 10.45 4.38
N ILE A 105 3.77 10.31 4.88
CA ILE A 105 4.42 9.03 5.13
C ILE A 105 4.66 8.91 6.64
N THR A 106 4.20 7.82 7.24
CA THR A 106 4.39 7.54 8.67
C THR A 106 5.10 6.20 8.83
N LYS A 107 6.13 6.15 9.69
CA LYS A 107 6.81 4.89 10.01
C LYS A 107 5.89 3.99 10.84
N ASP A 108 5.81 2.72 10.49
CA ASP A 108 5.12 1.72 11.29
C ASP A 108 5.86 1.50 12.61
N LYS A 109 5.12 1.46 13.72
CA LYS A 109 5.69 1.33 15.06
C LYS A 109 6.24 -0.07 15.33
N ILE A 110 5.69 -1.08 14.66
CA ILE A 110 5.96 -2.49 14.93
C ILE A 110 6.87 -3.11 13.85
N GLY A 111 6.56 -2.90 12.57
CA GLY A 111 7.33 -3.47 11.47
C GLY A 111 8.69 -2.81 11.30
N ARG A 112 9.75 -3.63 11.22
CA ARG A 112 11.08 -3.15 10.83
C ARG A 112 11.02 -2.53 9.44
N ASP A 113 11.53 -1.30 9.31
CA ASP A 113 11.61 -0.54 8.06
C ASP A 113 10.29 -0.52 7.26
N SER A 114 9.16 -0.53 7.96
CA SER A 114 7.82 -0.53 7.36
C SER A 114 7.21 0.87 7.46
N TYR A 115 6.50 1.28 6.41
CA TYR A 115 5.98 2.64 6.29
C TYR A 115 4.58 2.65 5.71
N TYR A 116 3.72 3.50 6.25
CA TYR A 116 2.40 3.82 5.74
C TYR A 116 2.46 5.08 4.87
N PHE A 117 1.96 4.99 3.65
CA PHE A 117 1.67 6.11 2.76
C PHE A 117 0.17 6.38 2.84
N ILE A 118 -0.22 7.55 3.33
CA ILE A 118 -1.62 7.90 3.64
C ILE A 118 -2.16 8.86 2.58
N PHE A 119 -3.32 8.57 2.00
CA PHE A 119 -3.89 9.23 0.80
C PHE A 119 -5.05 10.19 1.11
#